data_AF-A0A971S7F1-F1
#
_entry.id   AF-A0A971S7F1-F1
#
_cell.length_a   1.000
_cell.length_b   1.000
_cell.length_c   1.000
_cell.angle_alpha   90.00
_cell.angle_beta   90.00
_cell.angle_gamma   90.00
#
_symmetry.space_group_name_H-M   'P 1'
#
loop_
_entity.id
_entity.type
_entity.pdbx_description
1 polymer ?
#
loop_
_entity_poly.entity_id
_entity_poly.type
_entity_poly.pdbx_seq_one_letter_code
_entity_poly.pdbx_strand_id
1 'polypeptide(L)'
;TTLDLRNEIFRKPQGLNLRDEDLSREALCDMFGGFIGEKIIATIFLTKIDDLTARIKAVMILEEYRGTGLGKFIMNYAENVARNQGYKYIKLLSRMSAETFYEKLGYQRVSEPLDYFQVAHVSMVKEL
;
A
#
# COMPACT_ATOMS: atom_id res chain seq x y z
N THR A 1 6.85 -13.52 -8.64
CA THR A 1 5.90 -13.48 -7.50
C THR A 1 5.64 -12.04 -7.08
N THR A 2 4.71 -11.76 -6.15
CA THR A 2 4.54 -10.42 -5.57
C THR A 2 5.82 -9.94 -4.88
N LEU A 3 6.56 -10.86 -4.24
CA LEU A 3 7.84 -10.59 -3.59
C LEU A 3 8.88 -10.06 -4.58
N ASP A 4 9.04 -10.73 -5.72
CA ASP A 4 10.04 -10.31 -6.72
C ASP A 4 9.72 -8.93 -7.27
N LEU A 5 8.45 -8.67 -7.63
CA LEU A 5 8.04 -7.37 -8.15
C LEU A 5 8.21 -6.24 -7.13
N ARG A 6 7.83 -6.47 -5.88
CA ARG A 6 8.03 -5.49 -4.81
C ARG A 6 9.51 -5.26 -4.55
N ASN A 7 10.36 -6.29 -4.66
CA ASN A 7 11.80 -6.13 -4.55
C ASN A 7 12.38 -5.24 -5.66
N GLU A 8 12.00 -5.51 -6.93
CA GLU A 8 12.40 -4.69 -8.08
C GLU A 8 11.96 -3.23 -7.95
N ILE A 9 10.74 -2.99 -7.46
CA ILE A 9 10.14 -1.64 -7.47
C ILE A 9 10.49 -0.84 -6.20
N PHE A 10 10.61 -1.50 -5.05
CA PHE A 10 10.75 -0.81 -3.76
C PHE A 10 12.14 -0.86 -3.15
N ARG A 11 12.98 -1.85 -3.47
CA ARG A 11 14.25 -2.09 -2.78
C ARG A 11 15.47 -1.95 -3.65
N LYS A 12 15.50 -2.62 -4.80
CA LYS A 12 16.63 -2.52 -5.74
C LYS A 12 17.00 -1.10 -6.14
N PRO A 13 16.05 -0.16 -6.38
CA PRO A 13 16.39 1.22 -6.71
C PRO A 13 17.14 1.96 -5.58
N GLN A 14 17.03 1.46 -4.35
CA GLN A 14 17.69 1.99 -3.15
C GLN A 14 18.92 1.15 -2.74
N GLY A 15 19.36 0.20 -3.58
CA GLY A 15 20.46 -0.70 -3.26
C GLY A 15 20.13 -1.70 -2.14
N LEU A 16 18.84 -1.95 -1.86
CA LEU A 16 18.37 -2.85 -0.82
C LEU A 16 17.79 -4.14 -1.41
N ASN A 17 17.56 -5.14 -0.56
CA ASN A 17 16.90 -6.39 -0.90
C ASN A 17 15.77 -6.72 0.08
N LEU A 18 14.55 -6.90 -0.45
CA LEU A 18 13.35 -7.21 0.33
C LEU A 18 13.46 -8.55 1.07
N ARG A 19 14.30 -9.47 0.59
CA ARG A 19 14.52 -10.76 1.23
C ARG A 19 15.38 -10.68 2.49
N ASP A 20 15.99 -9.52 2.76
CA ASP A 20 16.75 -9.27 3.98
C ASP A 20 15.83 -8.74 5.11
N GLU A 21 14.55 -8.48 4.83
CA GLU A 21 13.56 -8.01 5.81
C GLU A 21 12.78 -9.14 6.49
N ASP A 22 12.27 -8.85 7.68
CA ASP A 22 11.30 -9.72 8.36
C ASP A 22 9.91 -9.59 7.71
N LEU A 23 9.55 -10.60 6.92
CA LEU A 23 8.25 -10.72 6.25
C LEU A 23 7.27 -11.64 7.00
N SER A 24 7.61 -12.14 8.20
CA SER A 24 6.79 -13.09 8.96
C SER A 24 5.35 -12.59 9.17
N ARG A 25 5.19 -11.28 9.35
CA ARG A 25 3.88 -10.64 9.55
C ARG A 25 3.06 -10.50 8.27
N GLU A 26 3.62 -10.73 7.09
CA GLU A 26 2.84 -10.73 5.84
C GLU A 26 1.85 -11.89 5.77
N ALA A 27 2.11 -12.98 6.51
CA ALA A 27 1.16 -14.08 6.66
C ALA A 27 -0.14 -13.68 7.37
N LEU A 28 -0.16 -12.52 8.05
CA LEU A 28 -1.33 -11.96 8.73
C LEU A 28 -2.04 -10.88 7.89
N CYS A 29 -1.62 -10.68 6.65
CA CYS A 29 -2.21 -9.70 5.75
C CYS A 29 -3.18 -10.38 4.78
N ASP A 30 -4.32 -9.74 4.56
CA ASP A 30 -5.12 -9.99 3.36
C ASP A 30 -4.37 -9.35 2.18
N MET A 31 -3.93 -10.17 1.23
CA MET A 31 -3.24 -9.72 0.02
C MET A 31 -4.18 -9.77 -1.17
N PHE A 32 -4.34 -8.64 -1.86
CA PHE A 32 -5.10 -8.56 -3.10
C PHE A 32 -4.18 -8.22 -4.27
N GLY A 33 -4.31 -8.97 -5.36
CA GLY A 33 -3.57 -8.77 -6.61
C GLY A 33 -4.51 -8.39 -7.74
N GLY A 34 -4.11 -7.42 -8.56
CA GLY A 34 -4.73 -7.13 -9.84
C GLY A 34 -4.00 -7.86 -10.96
N PHE A 35 -4.72 -8.53 -11.86
CA PHE A 35 -4.15 -9.35 -12.91
C PHE A 35 -4.69 -8.99 -14.29
N ILE A 36 -3.82 -9.10 -15.31
CA ILE A 36 -4.21 -9.19 -16.72
C ILE A 36 -3.65 -10.51 -17.24
N GLY A 37 -4.53 -11.45 -17.54
CA GLY A 37 -4.14 -12.86 -17.73
C GLY A 37 -3.43 -13.36 -16.48
N GLU A 38 -2.22 -13.91 -16.65
CA GLU A 38 -1.37 -14.40 -15.55
C GLU A 38 -0.44 -13.31 -14.99
N LYS A 39 -0.36 -12.13 -15.64
CA LYS A 39 0.52 -11.05 -15.23
C LYS A 39 -0.11 -10.26 -14.10
N ILE A 40 0.57 -10.20 -12.96
CA ILE A 40 0.17 -9.32 -11.87
C ILE A 40 0.60 -7.88 -12.18
N ILE A 41 -0.34 -6.95 -12.09
CA ILE A 41 -0.18 -5.54 -12.46
C ILE A 41 -0.33 -4.59 -11.27
N ALA A 42 -0.91 -5.09 -10.17
CA ALA A 42 -1.14 -4.34 -8.96
C ALA A 42 -1.10 -5.24 -7.72
N THR A 43 -0.65 -4.70 -6.59
CA THR A 43 -0.77 -5.35 -5.27
C THR A 43 -1.26 -4.36 -4.22
N ILE A 44 -2.02 -4.86 -3.25
CA ILE A 44 -2.35 -4.13 -2.03
C ILE A 44 -2.47 -5.12 -0.87
N PHE A 45 -2.02 -4.71 0.31
CA PHE A 45 -2.08 -5.51 1.53
C PHE A 45 -2.93 -4.77 2.56
N LEU A 46 -3.85 -5.48 3.20
CA LEU A 46 -4.67 -4.99 4.29
C LEU A 46 -4.35 -5.81 5.55
N THR A 47 -4.10 -5.15 6.67
CA THR A 47 -3.81 -5.82 7.95
C THR A 47 -4.37 -5.05 9.12
N LYS A 48 -4.72 -5.76 10.19
CA LYS A 48 -5.26 -5.17 11.42
C LYS A 48 -4.18 -4.37 12.17
N ILE A 49 -4.54 -3.17 12.65
CA ILE A 49 -3.79 -2.47 13.71
C ILE A 49 -4.47 -2.72 15.05
N ASP A 50 -5.76 -2.41 15.12
CA ASP A 50 -6.63 -2.55 16.29
C ASP A 50 -8.06 -2.88 15.84
N ASP A 51 -9.03 -2.91 16.76
CA ASP A 51 -10.41 -3.31 16.44
C ASP A 51 -11.14 -2.37 15.49
N LEU A 52 -10.70 -1.11 15.39
CA LEU A 52 -11.35 -0.09 14.55
C LEU A 52 -10.48 0.38 13.38
N THR A 53 -9.19 0.03 13.38
CA THR A 53 -8.22 0.54 12.42
C THR A 53 -7.53 -0.57 11.66
N ALA A 54 -7.60 -0.49 10.33
CA ALA A 54 -6.77 -1.29 9.44
C ALA A 54 -5.60 -0.47 8.88
N ARG A 55 -4.59 -1.17 8.38
CA ARG A 55 -3.45 -0.61 7.66
C ARG A 55 -3.42 -1.11 6.23
N ILE A 56 -3.30 -0.17 5.30
CA ILE A 56 -2.92 -0.47 3.92
C ILE A 56 -1.40 -0.43 3.79
N LYS A 57 -0.83 -1.44 3.13
CA LYS A 57 0.61 -1.59 2.88
C LYS A 57 0.86 -2.08 1.46
N ALA A 58 2.11 -1.91 1.01
CA ALA A 58 2.62 -2.50 -0.23
C ALA A 58 1.73 -2.26 -1.47
N VAL A 59 1.18 -1.04 -1.57
CA VAL A 59 0.45 -0.58 -2.76
C VAL A 59 1.43 -0.43 -3.90
N MET A 60 1.32 -1.29 -4.91
CA MET A 60 2.18 -1.29 -6.08
C MET A 60 1.31 -1.31 -7.32
N ILE A 61 1.64 -0.47 -8.30
CA ILE A 61 1.07 -0.48 -9.65
C ILE A 61 2.25 -0.49 -10.62
N LEU A 62 2.26 -1.45 -11.55
CA LEU A 62 3.22 -1.49 -12.64
C LEU A 62 3.16 -0.19 -13.44
N GLU A 63 4.33 0.32 -13.84
CA GLU A 63 4.46 1.66 -14.40
C GLU A 63 3.59 1.90 -15.63
N GLU A 64 3.56 0.93 -16.54
CA GLU A 64 2.74 0.93 -17.77
C GLU A 64 1.21 0.97 -17.52
N TYR A 65 0.76 0.71 -16.28
CA TYR A 65 -0.66 0.78 -15.89
C TYR A 65 -0.97 1.94 -14.95
N ARG A 66 -0.01 2.82 -14.66
CA ARG A 66 -0.25 4.05 -13.88
C ARG A 66 -1.05 5.06 -14.70
N GLY A 67 -1.74 5.98 -14.02
CA GLY A 67 -2.58 7.00 -14.69
C GLY A 67 -3.89 6.48 -15.28
N THR A 68 -4.12 5.17 -15.29
CA THR A 68 -5.35 4.53 -15.82
C THR A 68 -6.55 4.56 -14.87
N GLY A 69 -6.36 5.03 -13.64
CA GLY A 69 -7.35 4.93 -12.55
C GLY A 69 -7.26 3.64 -11.72
N LEU A 70 -6.39 2.68 -12.10
CA LEU A 70 -6.24 1.40 -11.39
C LEU A 70 -5.86 1.57 -9.91
N GLY A 71 -5.01 2.55 -9.57
CA GLY A 71 -4.66 2.85 -8.18
C GLY A 71 -5.88 3.26 -7.33
N LYS A 72 -6.78 4.09 -7.88
CA LYS A 72 -8.02 4.46 -7.20
C LYS A 72 -8.95 3.25 -7.05
N PHE A 73 -9.05 2.42 -8.08
CA PHE A 73 -9.88 1.22 -8.07
C PHE A 73 -9.46 0.24 -6.97
N ILE A 74 -8.16 -0.10 -6.88
CA ILE A 74 -7.67 -1.07 -5.88
C ILE A 74 -7.76 -0.53 -4.44
N MET A 75 -7.55 0.79 -4.25
CA MET A 75 -7.76 1.43 -2.95
C MET A 75 -9.22 1.36 -2.52
N ASN A 76 -10.16 1.70 -3.41
CA ASN A 76 -11.59 1.60 -3.11
C ASN A 76 -12.02 0.16 -2.77
N TYR A 77 -11.45 -0.82 -3.48
CA TYR A 77 -11.70 -2.24 -3.19
C TYR A 77 -11.24 -2.60 -1.77
N ALA A 78 -9.99 -2.27 -1.41
CA ALA A 78 -9.46 -2.55 -0.08
C ALA A 78 -10.22 -1.79 1.03
N GLU A 79 -10.63 -0.56 0.78
CA GLU A 79 -11.48 0.23 1.69
C GLU A 79 -12.85 -0.44 1.93
N ASN A 80 -13.48 -0.97 0.87
CA ASN A 80 -14.75 -1.68 1.01
C ASN A 80 -14.60 -2.99 1.79
N VAL A 81 -13.52 -3.75 1.55
CA VAL A 81 -13.19 -4.93 2.36
C VAL A 81 -13.03 -4.51 3.83
N ALA A 82 -12.30 -3.44 4.10
CA ALA A 82 -12.09 -2.95 5.46
C ALA A 82 -13.41 -2.54 6.15
N ARG A 83 -14.30 -1.83 5.44
CA ARG A 83 -15.65 -1.49 5.95
C ARG A 83 -16.45 -2.73 6.31
N ASN A 84 -16.43 -3.74 5.44
CA ASN A 84 -17.15 -4.99 5.65
C ASN A 84 -16.59 -5.81 6.83
N GLN A 85 -15.30 -5.65 7.13
CA GLN A 85 -14.65 -6.23 8.31
C GLN A 85 -14.90 -5.40 9.59
N GLY A 86 -15.65 -4.29 9.52
CA GLY A 86 -16.04 -3.47 10.66
C GLY A 86 -15.09 -2.32 11.00
N TYR A 87 -14.00 -2.15 10.25
CA TYR A 87 -13.08 -1.04 10.49
C TYR A 87 -13.71 0.32 10.19
N LYS A 88 -13.28 1.32 10.95
CA LYS A 88 -13.69 2.72 10.85
C LYS A 88 -12.60 3.60 10.27
N TYR A 89 -11.36 3.16 10.34
CA TYR A 89 -10.21 3.93 9.88
C TYR A 89 -9.25 3.08 9.06
N ILE A 90 -8.63 3.71 8.06
CA ILE A 90 -7.44 3.19 7.41
C ILE A 90 -6.27 4.11 7.68
N LYS A 91 -5.15 3.52 8.09
CA LYS A 91 -3.84 4.16 8.12
C LYS A 91 -2.95 3.62 7.01
N LEU A 92 -2.11 4.46 6.43
CA LEU A 92 -1.07 4.06 5.50
C LEU A 92 0.19 4.89 5.69
N LEU A 93 1.31 4.35 5.22
CA LEU A 93 2.57 5.08 5.12
C LEU A 93 2.78 5.39 3.64
N SER A 94 2.53 6.64 3.25
CA SER A 94 2.68 7.11 1.87
C SER A 94 4.11 7.56 1.62
N ARG A 95 4.66 7.26 0.45
CA ARG A 95 5.80 8.03 -0.07
C ARG A 95 5.37 9.49 -0.23
N MET A 96 6.27 10.44 0.02
CA MET A 96 5.99 11.87 -0.25
C MET A 96 5.52 12.08 -1.70
N SER A 97 6.12 11.36 -2.66
CA SER A 97 5.74 11.43 -4.08
C SER A 97 4.32 10.95 -4.40
N ALA A 98 3.64 10.25 -3.47
CA ALA A 98 2.29 9.73 -3.62
C ALA A 98 1.28 10.42 -2.68
N GLU A 99 1.70 11.40 -1.87
CA GLU A 99 0.84 12.09 -0.90
C GLU A 99 -0.41 12.69 -1.57
N THR A 100 -0.22 13.47 -2.64
CA THR A 100 -1.33 14.08 -3.39
C THR A 100 -2.29 13.06 -4.00
N PHE A 101 -1.82 11.85 -4.30
CA PHE A 101 -2.72 10.78 -4.76
C PHE A 101 -3.66 10.34 -3.63
N TYR A 102 -3.14 10.15 -2.42
CA TYR A 102 -3.96 9.77 -1.27
C TYR A 102 -4.82 10.91 -0.73
N GLU A 103 -4.35 12.16 -0.79
CA GLU A 103 -5.18 13.35 -0.48
C GLU A 103 -6.44 13.39 -1.35
N LYS A 104 -6.30 13.14 -2.66
CA LYS A 104 -7.44 13.05 -3.60
C LYS A 104 -8.39 11.88 -3.30
N LEU A 105 -7.94 10.88 -2.55
CA LEU A 105 -8.78 9.78 -2.06
C LEU A 105 -9.40 10.07 -0.69
N GLY A 106 -9.15 11.25 -0.10
CA GLY A 106 -9.68 11.66 1.21
C GLY A 106 -8.80 11.29 2.40
N TYR A 107 -7.54 10.89 2.17
CA TYR A 107 -6.59 10.69 3.26
C TYR A 107 -6.00 12.01 3.72
N GLN A 108 -5.76 12.13 5.02
CA GLN A 108 -5.13 13.27 5.65
C GLN A 108 -3.79 12.87 6.24
N ARG A 109 -2.76 13.70 6.01
CA ARG A 109 -1.45 13.53 6.64
C ARG A 109 -1.55 13.76 8.15
N VAL A 110 -0.87 12.90 8.92
CA VAL A 110 -0.87 12.91 10.40
C VAL A 110 0.51 12.78 11.02
N SER A 111 1.57 12.91 10.22
CA SER A 111 2.95 12.92 10.72
C SER A 111 3.81 13.89 9.95
N GLU A 112 4.94 14.29 10.51
CA GLU A 112 6.05 14.83 9.73
C GLU A 112 6.67 13.76 8.82
N PRO A 113 7.46 14.15 7.79
CA PRO A 113 8.13 13.20 6.92
C PRO A 113 9.18 12.43 7.71
N LEU A 114 9.29 11.13 7.43
CA LEU A 114 10.27 10.24 8.04
C LEU A 114 10.99 9.45 6.95
N ASP A 115 12.28 9.15 7.17
CA ASP A 115 13.00 8.23 6.29
C ASP A 115 12.51 6.81 6.49
N TYR A 116 12.11 6.17 5.39
CA TYR A 116 11.74 4.77 5.38
C TYR A 116 12.39 4.11 4.17
N PHE A 117 13.53 3.47 4.42
CA PHE A 117 14.39 2.86 3.40
C PHE A 117 14.89 3.86 2.36
N GLN A 118 15.51 4.95 2.81
CA GLN A 118 16.11 5.99 1.94
C GLN A 118 15.08 6.76 1.10
N VAL A 119 13.80 6.66 1.47
CA VAL A 119 12.70 7.35 0.81
C VAL A 119 11.85 8.05 1.88
N ALA A 120 11.61 9.34 1.69
CA ALA A 120 10.75 10.10 2.58
C ALA A 120 9.29 9.62 2.49
N HIS A 121 8.71 9.34 3.65
CA HIS A 121 7.32 8.92 3.79
C HIS A 121 6.58 9.76 4.84
N VAL A 122 5.26 9.80 4.74
CA VAL A 122 4.34 10.39 5.73
C VAL A 122 3.25 9.41 6.09
N SER A 123 2.84 9.41 7.36
CA SER A 123 1.67 8.67 7.80
C SER A 123 0.42 9.44 7.39
N MET A 124 -0.54 8.72 6.82
CA MET A 124 -1.84 9.29 6.43
C MET A 124 -2.98 8.42 6.96
N VAL A 125 -4.12 9.04 7.26
CA VAL A 125 -5.33 8.38 7.77
C VAL A 125 -6.55 8.79 6.98
N LYS A 126 -7.53 7.89 6.87
CA LYS A 126 -8.86 8.16 6.33
C LYS A 126 -9.90 7.49 7.20
N GLU A 127 -10.99 8.21 7.49
CA GLU A 127 -12.22 7.64 8.03
C GLU A 127 -13.00 6.96 6.90
N LEU A 128 -13.47 5.74 7.14
CA LEU A 128 -14.10 4.87 6.15
C LEU A 128 -15.59 5.11 5.98
#